data_AF-A0A369JKA1-F1
#
_entry.id   AF-A0A369JKA1-F1
#
_cell.length_a   1.000
_cell.length_b   1.000
_cell.length_c   1.000
_cell.angle_alpha   90.00
_cell.angle_beta   90.00
_cell.angle_gamma   90.00
#
_symmetry.space_group_name_H-M   'P 1'
#
loop_
_entity.id
_entity.type
_entity.pdbx_description
1 polymer ?
#
loop_
_entity_poly.entity_id
_entity_poly.type
_entity_poly.pdbx_seq_one_letter_code
_entity_poly.pdbx_strand_id
1 'polypeptide(L)'
;MRVSSILSLCAAPAIVSALTLNAPSNLVTGQLTNITWVSGPRDWPRWTLFLMGPGIWDLRQIVAEDVDPSIEYITTTFPVTKVTPGEELRVVAVNVTNVDWVLANSPFFKLTTA
;
A
#
# COMPACT_ATOMS: atom_id res chain seq x y z
N MET A 1 2.93 -49.44 30.82
CA MET A 1 3.16 -49.05 29.41
C MET A 1 2.86 -47.55 29.32
N ARG A 2 3.88 -46.70 29.15
CA ARG A 2 3.71 -45.23 29.13
C ARG A 2 3.30 -44.80 27.72
N VAL A 3 2.12 -44.22 27.58
CA VAL A 3 1.66 -43.64 26.31
C VAL A 3 2.14 -42.19 26.28
N SER A 4 3.20 -41.93 25.52
CA SER A 4 3.67 -40.57 25.22
C SER A 4 2.78 -40.00 24.11
N SER A 5 1.84 -39.12 24.46
CA SER A 5 1.04 -38.38 23.48
C SER A 5 1.84 -37.19 22.94
N ILE A 6 2.16 -37.23 21.65
CA ILE A 6 2.82 -36.15 20.91
C ILE A 6 1.83 -34.99 20.76
N LEU A 7 2.15 -33.85 21.37
CA LEU A 7 1.48 -32.56 21.13
C LEU A 7 1.73 -32.16 19.67
N SER A 8 0.73 -32.38 18.80
CA SER A 8 0.75 -31.87 17.43
C SER A 8 0.50 -30.37 17.47
N LEU A 9 1.58 -29.59 17.41
CA LEU A 9 1.54 -28.13 17.31
C LEU A 9 1.01 -27.78 15.92
N CYS A 10 -0.28 -27.46 15.82
CA CYS A 10 -0.89 -26.96 14.60
C CYS A 10 -0.29 -25.58 14.30
N ALA A 11 0.80 -25.53 13.53
CA ALA A 11 1.37 -24.30 13.04
C ALA A 11 0.37 -23.68 12.06
N ALA A 12 -0.41 -22.71 12.55
CA ALA A 12 -1.21 -21.86 11.68
C ALA A 12 -0.27 -21.24 10.64
N PRO A 13 -0.52 -21.40 9.33
CA PRO A 13 0.32 -20.74 8.33
C PRO A 13 0.19 -19.24 8.55
N ALA A 14 1.30 -18.59 8.88
CA ALA A 14 1.38 -17.14 8.84
C ALA A 14 1.10 -16.73 7.38
N ILE A 15 -0.09 -16.19 7.13
CA ILE A 15 -0.43 -15.52 5.88
C ILE A 15 0.30 -14.19 5.93
N VAL A 16 1.62 -14.22 5.70
CA VAL A 16 2.39 -13.01 5.49
C VAL A 16 2.02 -12.55 4.08
N SER A 17 1.09 -11.60 4.00
CA SER A 17 0.85 -10.80 2.78
C SER A 17 2.20 -10.23 2.36
N ALA A 18 2.64 -10.55 1.14
CA ALA A 18 3.92 -10.15 0.56
C ALA A 18 3.82 -8.83 -0.23
N LEU A 19 2.61 -8.27 -0.36
CA LEU A 19 2.40 -7.00 -1.06
C LEU A 19 3.37 -5.94 -0.55
N THR A 20 4.26 -5.51 -1.44
CA THR A 20 5.26 -4.49 -1.15
C THR A 20 5.01 -3.31 -2.06
N LEU A 21 4.71 -2.15 -1.48
CA LEU A 21 4.64 -0.88 -2.22
C LEU A 21 6.02 -0.23 -2.26
N ASN A 22 6.47 0.11 -3.46
CA ASN A 22 7.74 0.80 -3.64
C ASN A 22 7.56 2.30 -3.39
N ALA A 23 8.66 3.01 -3.17
CA ALA A 23 8.63 4.47 -3.16
C ALA A 23 8.17 4.99 -4.54
N PRO A 24 7.17 5.89 -4.61
CA PRO A 24 6.76 6.46 -5.89
C PRO A 24 7.90 7.28 -6.53
N SER A 25 7.89 7.36 -7.86
CA SER A 25 8.89 8.09 -8.65
C SER A 25 8.26 9.22 -9.45
N ASN A 26 9.06 10.18 -9.90
CA ASN A 26 8.60 11.44 -10.52
C ASN A 26 7.74 12.28 -9.54
N LEU A 27 8.36 12.61 -8.40
CA LEU A 27 7.74 13.29 -7.25
C LEU A 27 7.64 14.81 -7.44
N VAL A 28 7.02 15.23 -8.55
CA VAL A 28 6.74 16.63 -8.85
C VAL A 28 5.23 16.85 -8.82
N THR A 29 4.77 17.84 -8.07
CA THR A 29 3.33 18.13 -7.93
C THR A 29 2.70 18.47 -9.29
N GLY A 30 1.49 17.95 -9.55
CA GLY A 30 0.79 18.16 -10.81
C GLY A 30 1.37 17.43 -12.03
N GLN A 31 2.48 16.70 -11.88
CA GLN A 31 3.04 15.84 -12.92
C GLN A 31 2.66 14.37 -12.71
N LEU A 32 2.92 13.55 -13.72
CA LEU A 32 2.72 12.10 -13.64
C LEU A 32 3.73 11.47 -12.69
N THR A 33 3.23 10.93 -11.59
CA THR A 33 3.94 10.09 -10.64
C THR A 33 3.68 8.62 -10.94
N ASN A 34 4.72 7.80 -10.88
CA ASN A 34 4.61 6.35 -11.03
C ASN A 34 4.65 5.66 -9.66
N ILE A 35 3.68 4.79 -9.42
CA ILE A 35 3.53 3.98 -8.21
C ILE A 35 3.64 2.53 -8.62
N THR A 36 4.52 1.77 -7.97
CA THR A 36 4.76 0.37 -8.31
C THR A 36 4.67 -0.51 -7.07
N TRP A 37 4.40 -1.79 -7.29
CA TRP A 37 4.36 -2.80 -6.23
C TRP A 37 4.83 -4.15 -6.72
N VAL A 38 5.13 -5.02 -5.76
CA VAL A 38 5.33 -6.45 -5.97
C VAL A 38 4.25 -7.20 -5.21
N SER A 39 3.59 -8.15 -5.85
CA SER A 39 2.58 -9.00 -5.23
C SER A 39 2.96 -10.48 -5.31
N GLY A 40 2.53 -11.25 -4.32
CA GLY A 40 2.67 -12.69 -4.24
C GLY A 40 1.34 -13.42 -4.47
N PRO A 41 1.38 -14.74 -4.76
CA PRO A 41 0.18 -15.54 -5.05
C PRO A 41 -0.78 -15.73 -3.88
N ARG A 42 -0.43 -15.23 -2.68
CA ARG A 42 -1.28 -15.27 -1.47
C ARG A 42 -1.81 -13.89 -1.07
N ASP A 43 -1.48 -12.85 -1.83
CA ASP A 43 -1.97 -11.50 -1.56
C ASP A 43 -3.44 -11.35 -1.92
N TRP A 44 -4.04 -10.26 -1.45
CA TRP A 44 -5.42 -9.94 -1.76
C TRP A 44 -5.61 -9.75 -3.26
N PRO A 45 -6.73 -10.25 -3.83
CA PRO A 45 -6.94 -10.24 -5.28
C PRO A 45 -7.14 -8.83 -5.83
N ARG A 46 -7.55 -7.88 -4.98
CA ARG A 46 -7.82 -6.48 -5.30
C ARG A 46 -7.59 -5.58 -4.07
N TRP A 47 -7.19 -4.34 -4.29
CA TRP A 47 -7.05 -3.31 -3.24
C TRP A 47 -7.31 -1.91 -3.78
N THR A 48 -7.41 -0.95 -2.86
CA THR A 48 -7.50 0.47 -3.18
C THR A 48 -6.23 1.17 -2.71
N LEU A 49 -5.70 2.09 -3.52
CA LEU A 49 -4.54 2.91 -3.18
C LEU A 49 -4.98 4.29 -2.71
N PHE A 50 -4.47 4.70 -1.56
CA PHE A 50 -4.68 6.03 -0.98
C PHE A 50 -3.36 6.79 -0.90
N LEU A 51 -3.42 8.08 -1.18
CA LEU A 51 -2.38 9.05 -0.81
C LEU A 51 -2.72 9.58 0.58
N MET A 52 -1.82 9.35 1.54
CA MET A 52 -1.97 9.76 2.92
C MET A 52 -0.88 10.76 3.29
N GLY A 53 -1.24 11.79 4.07
CA GLY A 53 -0.27 12.67 4.73
C GLY A 53 0.32 12.04 5.99
N PRO A 54 1.09 12.79 6.80
CA PRO A 54 1.82 12.23 7.94
C PRO A 54 0.91 11.81 9.10
N GLY A 55 -0.35 12.28 9.13
CA GLY A 55 -1.34 11.90 10.13
C GLY A 55 -1.94 10.50 9.94
N ILE A 56 -2.56 9.99 11.01
CA ILE A 56 -3.17 8.64 11.05
C ILE A 56 -4.46 8.58 10.19
N TRP A 57 -5.21 9.67 10.13
CA TRP A 57 -6.48 9.81 9.37
C TRP A 57 -6.41 10.89 8.30
N ASP A 58 -5.23 11.06 7.69
CA ASP A 58 -4.93 12.19 6.82
C ASP A 58 -5.01 11.83 5.33
N LEU A 59 -6.22 11.47 4.87
CA LEU A 59 -6.46 11.11 3.46
C LEU A 59 -6.41 12.34 2.56
N ARG A 60 -5.50 12.33 1.59
CA ARG A 60 -5.37 13.40 0.58
C ARG A 60 -6.09 13.06 -0.72
N GLN A 61 -5.98 11.81 -1.15
CA GLN A 61 -6.57 11.37 -2.41
C GLN A 61 -6.76 9.86 -2.46
N ILE A 62 -7.84 9.43 -3.12
CA ILE A 62 -7.96 8.06 -3.63
C ILE A 62 -7.22 8.01 -4.97
N VAL A 63 -6.13 7.26 -5.01
CA VAL A 63 -5.23 7.20 -6.15
C VAL A 63 -5.77 6.26 -7.23
N ALA A 64 -6.23 5.09 -6.79
CA ALA A 64 -6.80 4.07 -7.64
C ALA A 64 -7.66 3.13 -6.81
N GLU A 65 -8.74 2.63 -7.41
CA GLU A 65 -9.68 1.70 -6.79
C GLU A 65 -9.64 0.37 -7.55
N ASP A 66 -9.95 -0.72 -6.86
CA ASP A 66 -10.05 -2.07 -7.44
C ASP A 66 -8.82 -2.48 -8.27
N VAL A 67 -7.63 -2.14 -7.75
CA VAL A 67 -6.34 -2.35 -8.41
C VAL A 67 -6.11 -3.84 -8.67
N ASP A 68 -5.83 -4.16 -9.93
CA ASP A 68 -5.40 -5.49 -10.34
C ASP A 68 -3.93 -5.70 -9.91
N PRO A 69 -3.59 -6.74 -9.13
CA PRO A 69 -2.21 -7.00 -8.74
C PRO A 69 -1.26 -7.18 -9.92
N SER A 70 -1.74 -7.73 -11.05
CA SER A 70 -0.92 -8.17 -12.18
C SER A 70 -0.35 -7.04 -13.02
N ILE A 71 -0.87 -5.81 -12.91
CA ILE A 71 -0.34 -4.67 -13.65
C ILE A 71 0.95 -4.13 -13.04
N GLU A 72 1.20 -4.38 -11.75
CA GLU A 72 2.41 -3.99 -10.99
C GLU A 72 2.76 -2.50 -10.92
N TYR A 73 2.06 -1.64 -11.68
CA TYR A 73 2.24 -0.20 -11.65
C TYR A 73 0.96 0.57 -12.01
N ILE A 74 0.86 1.80 -11.49
CA ILE A 74 -0.11 2.82 -11.89
C ILE A 74 0.62 4.16 -12.05
N THR A 75 0.22 4.93 -13.05
CA THR A 75 0.64 6.31 -13.20
C THR A 75 -0.52 7.24 -12.85
N THR A 76 -0.29 8.22 -11.99
CA THR A 76 -1.31 9.18 -11.54
C THR A 76 -0.71 10.56 -11.38
N THR A 77 -1.54 11.59 -11.30
CA THR A 77 -1.12 12.95 -10.94
C THR A 77 -1.57 13.28 -9.52
N PHE A 78 -0.64 13.67 -8.66
CA PHE A 78 -0.99 14.15 -7.32
C PHE A 78 -1.40 15.63 -7.34
N PRO A 79 -2.54 15.99 -6.70
CA PRO A 79 -3.11 17.33 -6.78
C PRO A 79 -2.30 18.34 -5.97
N VAL A 80 -1.91 19.44 -6.64
CA VAL A 80 -1.24 20.60 -6.02
C VAL A 80 -2.04 21.25 -4.89
N THR A 81 -3.37 21.16 -4.89
CA THR A 81 -4.22 21.81 -3.90
C THR A 81 -4.37 21.04 -2.58
N LYS A 82 -4.03 19.74 -2.57
CA LYS A 82 -4.18 18.88 -1.38
C LYS A 82 -2.85 18.44 -0.78
N VAL A 83 -1.75 18.86 -1.37
CA VAL A 83 -0.40 18.53 -0.95
C VAL A 83 0.37 19.81 -0.69
N THR A 84 1.02 19.89 0.46
CA THR A 84 1.99 20.95 0.71
C THR A 84 3.37 20.51 0.21
N PRO A 85 4.09 21.33 -0.58
CA PRO A 85 5.45 21.00 -0.98
C PRO A 85 6.36 20.71 0.24
N GLY A 86 7.15 19.63 0.16
CA GLY A 86 8.03 19.20 1.26
C GLY A 86 7.36 18.44 2.41
N GLU A 87 6.04 18.26 2.39
CA GLU A 87 5.29 17.43 3.33
C GLU A 87 5.61 15.94 3.14
N GLU A 88 5.66 15.18 4.25
CA GLU A 88 5.85 13.73 4.20
C GLU A 88 4.53 13.02 3.88
N LEU A 89 4.54 12.29 2.78
CA LEU A 89 3.40 11.54 2.27
C LEU A 89 3.76 10.06 2.17
N ARG A 90 2.73 9.23 2.08
CA ARG A 90 2.87 7.80 1.75
C ARG A 90 1.71 7.35 0.89
N VAL A 91 1.93 6.30 0.11
CA VAL A 91 0.86 5.55 -0.54
C VAL A 91 0.52 4.35 0.34
N VAL A 92 -0.77 4.11 0.53
CA VAL A 92 -1.28 3.01 1.36
C VAL A 92 -2.20 2.14 0.52
N ALA A 93 -1.95 0.84 0.51
CA ALA A 93 -2.88 -0.15 -0.05
C ALA A 93 -3.82 -0.62 1.06
N VAL A 94 -5.13 -0.54 0.82
CA VAL A 94 -6.17 -0.99 1.74
C VAL A 94 -7.09 -1.99 1.06
N ASN A 95 -7.73 -2.85 1.85
CA ASN A 95 -8.70 -3.81 1.33
C ASN A 95 -9.93 -3.10 0.73
N VAL A 96 -10.40 -3.57 -0.43
CA VAL A 96 -11.58 -2.99 -1.12
C VAL A 96 -12.88 -3.11 -0.33
N THR A 97 -12.99 -4.09 0.56
CA THR A 97 -14.20 -4.32 1.37
C THR A 97 -14.14 -3.65 2.74
N ASN A 98 -12.94 -3.33 3.23
CA ASN A 98 -12.73 -2.66 4.51
C ASN A 98 -11.45 -1.82 4.50
N VAL A 99 -11.60 -0.50 4.49
CA VAL A 99 -10.49 0.45 4.43
C VAL A 99 -9.64 0.48 5.70
N ASP A 100 -10.14 -0.02 6.83
CA ASP A 100 -9.37 -0.15 8.07
C ASP A 100 -8.31 -1.26 7.96
N TRP A 101 -8.44 -2.16 6.97
CA TRP A 101 -7.50 -3.24 6.73
C TRP A 101 -6.41 -2.78 5.77
N VAL A 102 -5.37 -2.17 6.36
CA VAL A 102 -4.15 -1.79 5.64
C VAL A 102 -3.37 -3.03 5.23
N LEU A 103 -3.11 -3.16 3.94
CA LEU A 103 -2.40 -4.28 3.33
C LEU A 103 -0.90 -3.99 3.18
N ALA A 104 -0.55 -2.76 2.80
CA ALA A 104 0.83 -2.32 2.63
C ALA A 104 0.94 -0.79 2.75
N ASN A 105 2.13 -0.32 3.11
CA ASN A 105 2.51 1.10 3.06
C ASN A 105 3.76 1.24 2.21
N SER A 106 3.82 2.29 1.38
CA SER A 106 5.09 2.71 0.78
C SER A 106 6.01 3.32 1.84
N PRO A 107 7.32 3.41 1.58
CA PRO A 107 8.17 4.37 2.27
C PRO A 107 7.59 5.79 2.17
N PHE A 108 7.92 6.63 3.16
CA PHE A 108 7.59 8.05 3.09
C PHE A 108 8.35 8.74 1.95
N PHE A 109 7.71 9.72 1.33
CA PHE A 109 8.27 10.53 0.26
C PHE A 109 7.78 11.97 0.36
N LYS A 110 8.45 12.89 -0.35
CA LYS A 110 8.11 14.31 -0.39
C LYS A 110 7.93 14.73 -1.84
N LEU A 111 6.91 15.53 -2.09
CA LEU A 111 6.69 16.13 -3.40
C LEU A 111 7.43 17.47 -3.51
N THR A 112 8.04 17.69 -4.67
CA THR A 112 8.68 18.94 -5.06
C THR A 112 7.76 19.73 -5.99
N THR A 113 7.94 21.05 -6.04
CA THR A 113 7.32 21.90 -7.06
C THR A 113 8.20 21.92 -8.31
N ALA A 114 7.57 22.00 -9.48
CA ALA A 114 8.26 22.25 -10.74
C ALA A 114 8.94 23.63 -10.74
#